data_AF-A0A7S3C549-F1
#
_entry.id   AF-A0A7S3C549-F1
#
_cell.length_a   1.000
_cell.length_b   1.000
_cell.length_c   1.000
_cell.angle_alpha   90.00
_cell.angle_beta   90.00
_cell.angle_gamma   90.00
#
_symmetry.space_group_name_H-M   'P 1'
#
loop_
_entity.id
_entity.type
_entity.pdbx_description
1 polymer ?
#
loop_
_entity_poly.entity_id
_entity_poly.type
_entity_poly.pdbx_seq_one_letter_code
_entity_poly.pdbx_strand_id
1 'polypeptide(L)'
;MSNVTFDLQWKEAMVELLDELELLDPMSSLTAQEMMATQDNVEKFQHYSTMYIRYLQVFRKLEESYDQMVHPQKRMDIKKALEAVMGRLLEVKELLIDLNKQVVFINLDDVLVDLKLAPDVLEVPVPRFFIEDQARALEEREKLLDVLLMQAG
;
A
#
# COMPACT_ATOMS: atom_id res chain seq x y z
N MET A 1 -0.21 -0.99 25.04
CA MET A 1 0.56 0.04 24.31
C MET A 1 -0.34 1.26 24.13
N SER A 2 0.19 2.47 24.23
CA SER A 2 -0.61 3.70 24.24
C SER A 2 -1.19 4.02 22.86
N ASN A 3 -2.49 4.31 22.78
CA ASN A 3 -3.17 4.79 21.56
C ASN A 3 -2.43 5.93 20.84
N VAL A 4 -1.68 6.74 21.59
CA VAL A 4 -0.88 7.86 21.07
C VAL A 4 0.20 7.40 20.08
N THR A 5 0.79 6.21 20.28
CA THR A 5 1.86 5.69 19.43
C THR A 5 1.36 5.42 18.01
N PHE A 6 0.24 4.71 17.88
CA PHE A 6 -0.34 4.36 16.57
C PHE A 6 -1.03 5.55 15.91
N ASP A 7 -1.54 6.51 16.69
CA ASP A 7 -1.98 7.80 16.16
C ASP A 7 -0.82 8.60 15.55
N LEU A 8 0.37 8.55 16.16
CA LEU A 8 1.57 9.21 15.64
C LEU A 8 2.09 8.49 14.40
N GLN A 9 2.21 7.16 14.45
CA GLN A 9 2.66 6.33 13.32
C GLN A 9 1.76 6.51 12.09
N TRP A 10 0.44 6.56 12.29
CA TRP A 10 -0.51 6.87 11.22
C TRP A 10 -0.23 8.24 10.58
N LYS A 11 -0.01 9.27 11.40
CA LYS A 11 0.28 10.63 10.89
C LYS A 11 1.61 10.67 10.15
N GLU A 12 2.63 10.02 10.67
CA GLU A 12 3.94 9.89 10.02
C GLU A 12 3.81 9.20 8.67
N ALA A 13 3.07 8.08 8.61
CA ALA A 13 2.81 7.38 7.36
C ALA A 13 2.04 8.24 6.34
N MET A 14 1.11 9.08 6.80
CA MET A 14 0.41 10.02 5.92
C MET A 14 1.31 11.14 5.40
N VAL A 15 2.22 11.65 6.22
CA VAL A 15 3.22 12.64 5.77
C VAL A 15 4.14 12.01 4.73
N GLU A 16 4.67 10.81 5.01
CA GLU A 16 5.52 10.07 4.07
C GLU A 16 4.81 9.80 2.74
N LEU A 17 3.52 9.44 2.78
CA LEU A 17 2.72 9.24 1.58
C LEU A 17 2.57 10.53 0.76
N LEU A 18 2.32 11.67 1.42
CA LEU A 18 2.19 12.96 0.77
C LEU A 18 3.52 13.41 0.14
N ASP A 19 4.63 13.25 0.88
CA ASP A 19 5.97 13.55 0.38
C ASP A 19 6.29 12.69 -0.85
N GLU A 20 5.94 11.39 -0.82
CA GLU A 20 6.13 10.49 -1.96
C GLU A 20 5.30 10.91 -3.18
N LEU A 21 4.04 11.31 -2.99
CA LEU A 21 3.18 11.82 -4.06
C LEU A 21 3.70 13.14 -4.66
N GLU A 22 4.29 14.01 -3.85
CA GLU A 22 4.81 15.29 -4.33
C GLU A 22 6.16 15.13 -5.03
N LEU A 23 7.07 14.36 -4.43
CA LEU A 23 8.49 14.31 -4.81
C LEU A 23 8.81 13.20 -5.82
N LEU A 24 8.11 12.07 -5.75
CA LEU A 24 8.46 10.88 -6.51
C LEU A 24 7.44 10.55 -7.61
N ASP A 25 6.18 10.95 -7.49
CA ASP A 25 5.20 10.65 -8.53
C ASP A 25 5.48 11.45 -9.82
N PRO A 26 5.81 10.79 -10.96
CA PRO A 26 6.02 11.50 -12.21
C PRO A 26 4.76 12.23 -12.71
N MET A 27 3.58 11.88 -12.18
CA MET A 27 2.31 12.53 -12.50
C MET A 27 2.00 13.73 -11.60
N SER A 28 2.86 14.09 -10.64
CA SER A 28 2.63 15.19 -9.69
C SER A 28 2.61 16.57 -10.37
N SER A 29 3.38 16.74 -11.44
CA SER A 29 3.47 17.97 -12.21
C SER A 29 3.92 17.70 -13.66
N LEU A 30 3.62 18.64 -14.56
CA LEU A 30 4.09 18.56 -15.95
C LEU A 30 5.61 18.46 -16.03
N THR A 31 6.33 19.20 -15.18
CA THR A 31 7.79 19.17 -15.12
C THR A 31 8.31 17.79 -14.71
N ALA A 32 7.72 17.16 -13.69
CA ALA A 32 8.11 15.81 -13.26
C ALA A 32 7.86 14.78 -14.37
N GLN A 33 6.75 14.93 -15.08
CA GLN A 33 6.40 14.06 -16.20
C GLN A 33 7.39 14.19 -17.37
N GLU A 34 7.75 15.41 -17.74
CA GLU A 34 8.74 15.69 -18.78
C GLU A 34 10.13 15.16 -18.40
N MET A 35 10.56 15.37 -17.16
CA MET A 35 11.82 14.84 -16.64
C MET A 35 11.85 13.31 -16.73
N MET A 36 10.81 12.63 -16.23
CA MET A 36 10.70 11.18 -16.29
C MET A 36 10.66 10.66 -17.73
N ALA A 37 9.98 11.37 -18.65
CA ALA A 37 9.92 10.96 -20.05
C ALA A 37 11.31 10.90 -20.71
N THR A 38 12.20 11.85 -20.35
CA THR A 38 13.56 11.94 -20.90
C THR A 38 14.56 10.94 -20.34
N GLN A 39 14.27 10.36 -19.16
CA GLN A 39 15.12 9.34 -18.55
C GLN A 39 15.19 8.06 -19.39
N ASP A 40 16.32 7.37 -19.32
CA ASP A 40 16.45 6.05 -19.92
C ASP A 40 15.72 4.98 -19.09
N ASN A 41 15.68 3.74 -19.60
CA ASN A 41 14.96 2.66 -18.92
C ASN A 41 15.63 2.24 -17.60
N VAL A 42 16.94 2.46 -17.44
CA VAL A 42 17.67 2.10 -16.22
C VAL A 42 17.34 3.10 -15.11
N GLU A 43 17.36 4.40 -15.44
CA GLU A 43 16.97 5.48 -14.54
C GLU A 43 15.50 5.35 -14.12
N LYS A 44 14.59 5.09 -15.07
CA LYS A 44 13.18 4.81 -14.79
C LYS A 44 13.02 3.61 -13.85
N PHE A 45 13.74 2.52 -14.12
CA PHE A 45 13.68 1.32 -13.29
C PHE A 45 14.13 1.62 -11.85
N GLN A 46 15.24 2.35 -11.67
CA GLN A 46 15.73 2.76 -10.36
C GLN A 46 14.71 3.64 -9.62
N HIS A 47 14.10 4.59 -10.33
CA HIS A 47 13.08 5.49 -9.79
C HIS A 47 11.84 4.73 -9.30
N TYR A 48 11.23 3.92 -10.16
CA TYR A 48 10.04 3.14 -9.80
C TYR A 48 10.34 2.06 -8.76
N SER A 49 11.56 1.53 -8.73
CA SER A 49 11.99 0.59 -7.69
C SER A 49 12.05 1.27 -6.33
N THR A 50 12.57 2.49 -6.29
CA THR A 50 12.59 3.31 -5.08
C THR A 50 11.17 3.62 -4.61
N MET A 51 10.29 4.07 -5.52
CA MET A 51 8.87 4.29 -5.21
C MET A 51 8.18 3.03 -4.66
N TYR A 52 8.39 1.88 -5.30
CA TYR A 52 7.78 0.63 -4.85
C TYR A 52 8.16 0.30 -3.40
N ILE A 53 9.44 0.44 -3.04
CA ILE A 53 9.93 0.18 -1.69
C ILE A 53 9.35 1.19 -0.69
N ARG A 54 9.25 2.48 -1.06
CA ARG A 54 8.69 3.53 -0.19
C ARG A 54 7.20 3.33 0.07
N TYR A 55 6.40 3.07 -0.96
CA TYR A 55 5.00 2.68 -0.77
C TYR A 55 4.85 1.43 0.10
N LEU A 56 5.77 0.47 0.01
CA LEU A 56 5.72 -0.74 0.84
C LEU A 56 6.01 -0.44 2.32
N GLN A 57 6.92 0.50 2.61
CA GLN A 57 7.18 0.99 3.96
C GLN A 57 5.94 1.72 4.53
N VAL A 58 5.31 2.58 3.73
CA VAL A 58 4.05 3.26 4.12
C VAL A 58 2.96 2.22 4.38
N PHE A 59 2.77 1.27 3.46
CA PHE A 59 1.79 0.19 3.57
C PHE A 59 1.91 -0.56 4.90
N ARG A 60 3.13 -0.94 5.30
CA ARG A 60 3.37 -1.63 6.57
C ARG A 60 3.00 -0.80 7.79
N LYS A 61 3.40 0.48 7.82
CA LYS A 61 3.02 1.39 8.92
C LYS A 61 1.52 1.57 9.01
N LEU A 62 0.84 1.62 7.86
CA LEU A 62 -0.61 1.73 7.78
C LEU A 62 -1.33 0.46 8.23
N GLU A 63 -0.82 -0.72 7.87
CA GLU A 63 -1.36 -2.00 8.31
C GLU A 63 -1.25 -2.15 9.83
N GLU A 64 -0.08 -1.84 10.40
CA GLU A 64 0.13 -1.88 11.85
C GLU A 64 -0.76 -0.85 12.57
N SER A 65 -0.85 0.37 12.02
CA SER A 65 -1.73 1.41 12.56
C SER A 65 -3.20 0.97 12.50
N TYR A 66 -3.65 0.34 11.40
CA TYR A 66 -5.01 -0.15 11.26
C TYR A 66 -5.36 -1.22 12.30
N ASP A 67 -4.45 -2.17 12.50
CA ASP A 67 -4.63 -3.26 13.45
C ASP A 67 -4.76 -2.76 14.89
N GLN A 68 -3.92 -1.80 15.25
CA GLN A 68 -3.83 -1.31 16.62
C GLN A 68 -4.79 -0.15 16.92
N MET A 69 -5.47 0.39 15.90
CA MET A 69 -6.40 1.52 16.06
C MET A 69 -7.72 1.09 16.69
N VAL A 70 -7.94 1.52 17.94
CA VAL A 70 -9.19 1.23 18.67
C VAL A 70 -10.36 2.14 18.27
N HIS A 71 -10.10 3.33 17.72
CA HIS A 71 -11.15 4.29 17.38
C HIS A 71 -11.78 3.95 16.01
N PRO A 72 -13.07 3.55 15.94
CA PRO A 72 -13.66 3.01 14.71
C PRO A 72 -13.59 3.95 13.50
N GLN A 73 -13.86 5.25 13.71
CA GLN A 73 -13.79 6.26 12.63
C GLN A 73 -12.38 6.35 12.02
N LYS A 74 -11.35 6.53 12.87
CA LYS A 74 -9.97 6.58 12.40
C LYS A 74 -9.56 5.29 11.71
N ARG A 75 -9.95 4.14 12.26
CA ARG A 75 -9.66 2.83 11.67
C ARG A 75 -10.23 2.71 10.25
N MET A 76 -11.45 3.23 10.02
CA MET A 76 -12.04 3.29 8.69
C MET A 76 -11.25 4.19 7.73
N ASP A 77 -10.75 5.32 8.20
CA ASP A 77 -9.97 6.24 7.36
C ASP A 77 -8.57 5.69 7.05
N ILE A 78 -7.93 5.01 8.00
CA ILE A 78 -6.68 4.26 7.78
C ILE A 78 -6.89 3.17 6.72
N LYS A 79 -8.00 2.42 6.80
CA LYS A 79 -8.33 1.39 5.81
C LYS A 79 -8.38 1.96 4.39
N LYS A 80 -9.06 3.09 4.18
CA LYS A 80 -9.14 3.72 2.86
C LYS A 80 -7.77 4.10 2.31
N ALA A 81 -6.89 4.66 3.16
CA ALA A 81 -5.54 5.00 2.75
C ALA A 81 -4.71 3.74 2.45
N LEU A 82 -4.87 2.68 3.25
CA LEU A 82 -4.23 1.39 3.01
C LEU A 82 -4.65 0.79 1.67
N GLU A 83 -5.95 0.79 1.34
CA GLU A 83 -6.48 0.36 0.04
C GLU A 83 -5.94 1.20 -1.13
N ALA A 84 -5.82 2.52 -0.95
CA ALA A 84 -5.24 3.40 -1.96
C ALA A 84 -3.75 3.11 -2.21
N VAL A 85 -2.97 2.91 -1.13
CA VAL A 85 -1.54 2.54 -1.21
C VAL A 85 -1.38 1.17 -1.87
N MET A 86 -2.27 0.21 -1.59
CA MET A 86 -2.27 -1.09 -2.28
C MET A 86 -2.47 -0.94 -3.79
N GLY A 87 -3.38 -0.07 -4.23
CA GLY A 87 -3.55 0.26 -5.64
C GLY A 87 -2.26 0.80 -6.26
N ARG A 88 -1.63 1.78 -5.61
CA ARG A 88 -0.34 2.34 -6.07
C ARG A 88 0.78 1.31 -6.13
N LEU A 89 0.88 0.40 -5.15
CA LEU A 89 1.86 -0.69 -5.17
C LEU A 89 1.70 -1.59 -6.40
N LEU A 90 0.46 -1.93 -6.76
CA LEU A 90 0.17 -2.76 -7.93
C LEU A 90 0.50 -2.02 -9.24
N GLU A 91 0.12 -0.75 -9.35
CA GLU A 91 0.43 0.08 -10.51
C GLU A 91 1.94 0.23 -10.72
N VAL A 92 2.70 0.56 -9.67
CA VAL A 92 4.16 0.71 -9.75
C VAL A 92 4.83 -0.63 -10.05
N LYS A 93 4.33 -1.73 -9.48
CA LYS A 93 4.84 -3.07 -9.79
C LYS A 93 4.64 -3.42 -11.26
N GLU A 94 3.50 -3.09 -11.84
CA GLU A 94 3.25 -3.33 -13.27
C GLU A 94 4.25 -2.56 -14.14
N LEU A 95 4.50 -1.28 -13.84
CA LEU A 95 5.52 -0.48 -14.53
C LEU A 95 6.92 -1.10 -14.42
N LEU A 96 7.28 -1.67 -13.27
CA LEU A 96 8.55 -2.36 -13.09
C LEU A 96 8.62 -3.66 -13.91
N ILE A 97 7.53 -4.42 -14.02
CA ILE A 97 7.46 -5.61 -14.87
C ILE A 97 7.65 -5.24 -16.34
N ASP A 98 7.04 -4.14 -16.78
CA ASP A 98 7.19 -3.62 -18.14
C ASP A 98 8.65 -3.24 -18.44
N LEU A 99 9.30 -2.51 -17.53
CA LEU A 99 10.71 -2.15 -17.64
C LEU A 99 11.64 -3.36 -17.56
N ASN A 100 11.20 -4.42 -16.86
CA ASN A 100 11.91 -5.69 -16.73
C ASN A 100 11.54 -6.71 -17.82
N LYS A 101 11.16 -6.23 -19.02
CA LYS A 101 10.88 -7.09 -20.20
C LYS A 101 9.82 -8.16 -19.93
N GLN A 102 8.76 -7.80 -19.19
CA GLN A 102 7.64 -8.70 -18.83
C GLN A 102 8.00 -9.83 -17.86
N VAL A 103 9.16 -9.76 -17.21
CA VAL A 103 9.55 -10.73 -16.17
C VAL A 103 8.99 -10.27 -14.82
N VAL A 104 8.13 -11.09 -14.23
CA VAL A 104 7.43 -10.80 -12.96
C VAL A 104 8.40 -10.69 -11.77
N PHE A 105 9.51 -11.42 -11.81
CA PHE A 105 10.55 -11.33 -10.79
C PHE A 105 11.42 -10.09 -11.02
N ILE A 106 11.33 -9.13 -10.11
CA ILE A 106 12.10 -7.87 -10.13
C ILE A 106 13.22 -7.99 -9.11
N ASN A 107 14.47 -7.82 -9.56
CA ASN A 107 15.61 -7.74 -8.64
C ASN A 107 15.72 -6.31 -8.10
N LEU A 108 15.66 -6.15 -6.77
CA LEU A 108 15.73 -4.87 -6.07
C LEU A 108 16.98 -4.76 -5.18
N ASP A 109 17.92 -5.70 -5.26
CA ASP A 109 19.08 -5.78 -4.35
C ASP A 109 19.93 -4.50 -4.38
N ASP A 110 20.24 -3.99 -5.58
CA ASP A 110 21.04 -2.76 -5.73
C ASP A 110 20.34 -1.55 -5.09
N VAL A 111 19.01 -1.45 -5.27
CA VAL A 111 18.19 -0.38 -4.70
C VAL A 111 18.12 -0.49 -3.18
N LEU A 112 18.01 -1.70 -2.64
CA LEU A 112 18.07 -1.95 -1.20
C LEU A 112 19.42 -1.52 -0.61
N VAL A 113 20.52 -1.82 -1.29
CA VAL A 113 21.87 -1.41 -0.87
C VAL A 113 22.00 0.10 -0.86
N ASP A 114 21.55 0.78 -1.91
CA ASP A 114 21.58 2.25 -2.02
C ASP A 114 20.76 2.91 -0.90
N LEU A 115 19.57 2.37 -0.61
CA LEU A 115 18.69 2.84 0.45
C LEU A 115 19.12 2.38 1.86
N LYS A 116 20.15 1.53 1.96
CA LYS A 116 20.64 0.93 3.21
C LYS A 116 19.56 0.17 3.96
N LEU A 117 18.73 -0.57 3.23
CA LEU A 117 17.64 -1.36 3.76
C LEU A 117 17.98 -2.85 3.74
N ALA A 118 17.44 -3.57 4.71
CA ALA A 118 17.52 -5.03 4.74
C ALA A 118 16.39 -5.63 3.87
N PRO A 119 16.55 -6.87 3.36
CA PRO A 119 15.58 -7.47 2.44
C PRO A 119 14.23 -7.79 3.09
N ASP A 120 14.17 -7.85 4.42
CA ASP A 120 12.94 -7.97 5.20
C ASP A 120 11.96 -6.84 4.92
N VAL A 121 12.39 -5.69 4.37
CA VAL A 121 11.49 -4.60 3.95
C VAL A 121 10.62 -4.95 2.75
N LEU A 122 10.98 -5.97 1.96
CA LEU A 122 10.26 -6.37 0.74
C LEU A 122 9.08 -7.33 0.99
N GLU A 123 8.94 -7.86 2.19
CA GLU A 123 7.79 -8.71 2.53
C GLU A 123 6.46 -7.91 2.47
N VAL A 124 5.43 -8.47 1.86
CA VAL A 124 4.12 -7.82 1.79
C VAL A 124 3.23 -8.50 2.83
N PRO A 125 2.94 -7.86 3.99
CA PRO A 125 2.02 -8.45 4.96
C PRO A 125 0.60 -8.53 4.41
N VAL A 126 -0.15 -9.54 4.83
CA VAL A 126 -1.57 -9.67 4.49
C VAL A 126 -2.37 -8.73 5.40
N PRO A 127 -3.13 -7.76 4.84
CA PRO A 127 -3.90 -6.84 5.67
C PRO A 127 -4.95 -7.56 6.51
N ARG A 128 -4.99 -7.28 7.81
CA ARG A 128 -5.93 -7.94 8.74
C ARG A 128 -7.39 -7.66 8.45
N PHE A 129 -7.69 -6.51 7.85
CA PHE A 129 -9.07 -6.16 7.49
C PHE A 129 -9.68 -7.14 6.47
N PHE A 130 -8.88 -7.87 5.69
CA PHE A 130 -9.39 -8.92 4.80
C PHE A 130 -10.12 -10.03 5.56
N ILE A 131 -9.56 -10.44 6.69
CA ILE A 131 -10.14 -11.49 7.54
C ILE A 131 -11.42 -10.95 8.20
N GLU A 132 -11.36 -9.72 8.73
CA GLU A 132 -12.50 -9.09 9.39
C GLU A 132 -13.68 -8.84 8.44
N ASP A 133 -13.41 -8.36 7.22
CA ASP A 133 -14.42 -8.11 6.21
C ASP A 133 -15.05 -9.41 5.71
N GLN A 134 -14.25 -10.46 5.53
CA GLN A 134 -14.78 -11.77 5.16
C GLN A 134 -15.70 -12.33 6.24
N ALA A 135 -15.30 -12.25 7.52
CA ALA A 135 -16.13 -12.69 8.63
C ALA A 135 -17.47 -11.92 8.68
N ARG A 136 -17.41 -10.60 8.53
CA ARG A 136 -18.61 -9.73 8.47
C ARG A 136 -19.53 -10.09 7.30
N ALA A 137 -18.97 -10.28 6.10
CA ALA A 137 -19.74 -10.64 4.92
C ALA A 137 -20.40 -12.03 5.06
N LEU A 138 -19.76 -12.98 5.73
CA LEU A 138 -20.35 -14.29 6.04
C LEU A 138 -21.51 -14.15 7.03
N GLU A 139 -21.34 -13.37 8.08
CA GLU A 139 -22.41 -13.12 9.08
C GLU A 139 -23.62 -12.41 8.44
N GLU A 140 -23.40 -11.44 7.55
CA GLU A 140 -24.46 -10.76 6.80
C GLU A 140 -25.21 -11.73 5.88
N ARG A 141 -24.50 -12.64 5.22
CA ARG A 141 -25.09 -13.69 4.38
C ARG A 141 -25.91 -14.69 5.19
N GLU A 142 -25.41 -15.10 6.36
CA GLU A 142 -26.12 -16.01 7.26
C GLU A 142 -27.45 -15.41 7.73
N LYS A 143 -27.44 -14.14 8.17
CA LYS A 143 -28.67 -13.41 8.52
C LYS A 143 -29.67 -13.33 7.38
N LEU A 144 -29.19 -13.12 6.14
CA LEU A 144 -30.04 -13.09 4.96
C LEU A 144 -30.66 -14.48 4.67
N LEU A 145 -29.89 -15.55 4.83
CA LEU A 145 -30.39 -16.92 4.66
C LEU A 145 -31.48 -17.25 5.70
N ASP A 146 -31.30 -16.87 6.96
CA ASP A 146 -32.30 -17.07 8.02
C ASP A 146 -33.63 -16.40 7.66
N VAL A 147 -33.59 -15.15 7.18
CA VAL A 147 -34.80 -14.43 6.75
C VAL A 147 -35.49 -15.14 5.59
N LEU A 148 -34.74 -15.62 4.59
CA LEU A 148 -35.31 -16.34 3.46
C LEU A 148 -35.92 -17.68 3.86
N LEU A 149 -35.29 -18.42 4.77
CA LEU A 149 -35.83 -19.69 5.28
C LEU A 149 -37.10 -19.48 6.10
N MET A 150 -37.20 -18.41 6.90
CA MET A 150 -38.42 -18.06 7.63
C MET A 150 -39.58 -17.65 6.71
N GLN A 151 -39.30 -17.10 5.52
CA GLN A 151 -40.34 -16.72 4.55
C GLN A 151 -40.80 -17.89 3.67
N ALA A 152 -39.98 -18.94 3.55
CA ALA A 152 -40.25 -20.10 2.72
C ALA A 152 -40.97 -21.25 3.47
N GLY A 153 -41.02 -21.20 4.80
CA GLY A 153 -41.78 -22.12 5.66
C GLY A 153 -43.14 -21.57 6.04
#